data_AF-A0A6I5R600-F1
#
_entry.id   AF-A0A6I5R600-F1
#
_cell.length_a   1.000
_cell.length_b   1.000
_cell.length_c   1.000
_cell.angle_alpha   90.00
_cell.angle_beta   90.00
_cell.angle_gamma   90.00
#
_symmetry.space_group_name_H-M   'P 1'
#
loop_
_entity.id
_entity.type
_entity.pdbx_description
1 polymer ?
#
loop_
_entity_poly.entity_id
_entity_poly.type
_entity_poly.pdbx_seq_one_letter_code
_entity_poly.pdbx_strand_id
1 'polypeptide(L)'
;MLTTDKRKTETDLLTTPYVELSFGVIGETLPADHGYGLYSAIVHLCPEIHEQEGISILTIPGEPNRKGKIHLSKSSRLRIRLPYEPEKLAFVLPLAGQKLTIGSHSIQLDIPQIFPLRPVDKLRSRIVTIKKFQEAEPFKEAAQRQLDARGIRGNLILPLNEEGEPSRKTIKIKTYWVVGFSLAVTDLNEQDSIALQKRGLGGKHRMGCGIFTPFPRAWRFYDA
;
A
#
# COMPACT_ATOMS: atom_id res chain seq x y z
N MET A 1 26.89 6.70 -20.13
CA MET A 1 25.54 6.49 -20.68
C MET A 1 24.47 6.10 -19.63
N LEU A 2 24.79 6.05 -18.33
CA LEU A 2 23.88 5.58 -17.25
C LEU A 2 23.15 6.71 -16.47
N THR A 3 23.50 7.98 -16.69
CA THR A 3 22.99 9.13 -15.92
C THR A 3 21.84 9.87 -16.58
N THR A 4 21.58 9.59 -17.86
CA THR A 4 20.48 10.18 -18.64
C THR A 4 19.18 9.39 -18.46
N ASP A 5 19.27 8.09 -18.20
CA ASP A 5 18.13 7.18 -18.11
C ASP A 5 17.38 7.35 -16.78
N LYS A 6 18.08 7.30 -15.64
CA LYS A 6 17.48 7.52 -14.29
C LYS A 6 16.74 8.86 -14.15
N ARG A 7 17.29 9.94 -14.71
CA ARG A 7 16.66 11.27 -14.68
C ARG A 7 15.41 11.34 -15.56
N LYS A 8 15.37 10.60 -16.67
CA LYS A 8 14.18 10.45 -17.50
C LYS A 8 13.10 9.68 -16.73
N THR A 9 13.44 8.55 -16.12
CA THR A 9 12.51 7.73 -15.32
C THR A 9 11.93 8.50 -14.11
N GLU A 10 12.74 9.27 -13.39
CA GLU A 10 12.25 10.09 -12.26
C GLU A 10 11.34 11.25 -12.67
N THR A 11 11.61 11.85 -13.83
CA THR A 11 10.83 12.97 -14.37
C THR A 11 9.50 12.49 -14.95
N ASP A 12 9.48 11.33 -15.61
CA ASP A 12 8.28 10.71 -16.18
C ASP A 12 7.30 10.29 -15.08
N LEU A 13 7.81 9.73 -13.97
CA LEU A 13 7.00 9.37 -12.79
C LEU A 13 6.33 10.57 -12.11
N LEU A 14 6.84 11.80 -12.31
CA LEU A 14 6.22 13.02 -11.76
C LEU A 14 5.00 13.44 -12.57
N THR A 15 5.05 13.35 -13.89
CA THR A 15 4.00 13.80 -14.81
C THR A 15 2.96 12.72 -15.11
N THR A 16 3.33 11.44 -15.11
CA THR A 16 2.38 10.38 -15.46
C THR A 16 1.24 10.31 -14.44
N PRO A 17 -0.03 10.40 -14.87
CA PRO A 17 -1.15 10.24 -13.98
C PRO A 17 -1.17 8.83 -13.40
N TYR A 18 -1.54 8.70 -12.13
CA TYR A 18 -1.73 7.39 -11.50
C TYR A 18 -3.21 7.15 -11.26
N VAL A 19 -3.58 5.88 -11.36
CA VAL A 19 -4.95 5.40 -11.08
C VAL A 19 -4.93 4.29 -10.06
N GLU A 20 -6.09 4.06 -9.46
CA GLU A 20 -6.37 2.94 -8.57
C GLU A 20 -7.45 2.07 -9.21
N LEU A 21 -7.09 0.84 -9.56
CA LEU A 21 -8.02 -0.20 -10.00
C LEU A 21 -8.60 -0.87 -8.76
N SER A 22 -9.91 -0.70 -8.57
CA SER A 22 -10.65 -1.19 -7.41
C SER A 22 -11.54 -2.35 -7.83
N PHE A 23 -11.15 -3.55 -7.42
CA PHE A 23 -11.89 -4.78 -7.65
C PHE A 23 -12.82 -5.05 -6.47
N GLY A 24 -14.09 -5.33 -6.75
CA GLY A 24 -14.98 -6.02 -5.81
C GLY A 24 -14.35 -7.31 -5.33
N VAL A 25 -14.50 -7.64 -4.04
CA VAL A 25 -13.99 -8.88 -3.47
C VAL A 25 -15.16 -9.66 -2.89
N ILE A 26 -15.38 -10.86 -3.41
CA ILE A 26 -16.37 -11.82 -2.93
C ILE A 26 -15.63 -12.94 -2.20
N GLY A 27 -15.99 -13.15 -0.93
CA GLY A 27 -15.39 -14.17 -0.07
C GLY A 27 -15.76 -13.92 1.39
N GLU A 28 -15.33 -14.79 2.28
CA GLU A 28 -15.72 -14.73 3.70
C GLU A 28 -14.64 -14.14 4.60
N THR A 29 -13.42 -14.67 4.52
CA THR A 29 -12.34 -14.31 5.43
C THR A 29 -10.97 -14.31 4.75
N LEU A 30 -10.05 -13.51 5.28
CA LEU A 30 -8.62 -13.54 4.94
C LEU A 30 -7.77 -13.48 6.22
N PRO A 31 -6.51 -13.91 6.19
CA PRO A 31 -5.54 -13.58 7.23
C PRO A 31 -5.40 -12.06 7.41
N ALA A 32 -5.18 -11.58 8.62
CA ALA A 32 -5.04 -10.14 8.89
C ALA A 32 -3.75 -9.51 8.30
N ASP A 33 -2.77 -10.35 7.97
CA ASP A 33 -1.47 -10.05 7.39
C ASP A 33 -1.31 -10.59 5.96
N HIS A 34 -2.43 -10.83 5.25
CA HIS A 34 -2.47 -11.47 3.92
C HIS A 34 -1.67 -10.79 2.80
N GLY A 35 -0.97 -9.67 3.04
CA GLY A 35 -0.27 -8.90 2.00
C GLY A 35 0.69 -9.72 1.14
N TYR A 36 1.48 -10.61 1.74
CA TYR A 36 2.36 -11.50 0.98
C TYR A 36 1.59 -12.58 0.22
N GLY A 37 0.58 -13.19 0.85
CA GLY A 37 -0.22 -14.24 0.23
C GLY A 37 -1.04 -13.73 -0.95
N LEU A 38 -1.62 -12.54 -0.83
CA LEU A 38 -2.33 -11.83 -1.89
C LEU A 38 -1.39 -11.50 -3.05
N TYR A 39 -0.21 -10.93 -2.75
CA TYR A 39 0.84 -10.69 -3.73
C TYR A 39 1.22 -11.98 -4.49
N SER A 40 1.45 -13.07 -3.76
CA SER A 40 1.84 -14.35 -4.33
C SER A 40 0.75 -14.92 -5.23
N ALA A 41 -0.52 -14.81 -4.83
CA ALA A 41 -1.65 -15.28 -5.64
C ALA A 41 -1.80 -14.46 -6.94
N ILE A 42 -1.60 -13.14 -6.86
CA ILE A 42 -1.66 -12.25 -8.02
C ILE A 42 -0.52 -12.56 -9.01
N VAL A 43 0.73 -12.65 -8.52
CA VAL A 43 1.89 -12.94 -9.38
C VAL A 43 1.83 -14.35 -9.98
N HIS A 44 1.13 -15.29 -9.35
CA HIS A 44 0.92 -16.59 -9.97
C HIS A 44 0.05 -16.53 -11.23
N LEU A 45 -0.96 -15.64 -11.26
CA LEU A 45 -1.83 -15.43 -12.41
C LEU A 45 -1.25 -14.45 -13.44
N CYS A 46 -0.57 -13.41 -12.96
CA CYS A 46 0.01 -12.34 -13.76
C CYS A 46 1.49 -12.14 -13.38
N PRO A 47 2.39 -13.03 -13.83
CA PRO A 47 3.81 -13.02 -13.43
C PRO A 47 4.53 -11.69 -13.68
N GLU A 48 4.13 -10.98 -14.73
CA GLU A 48 4.72 -9.73 -15.19
C GLU A 48 4.67 -8.65 -14.11
N ILE A 49 3.65 -8.65 -13.24
CA ILE A 49 3.51 -7.72 -12.11
C ILE A 49 4.72 -7.78 -11.17
N HIS A 50 5.42 -8.91 -11.08
CA HIS A 50 6.59 -9.06 -10.21
C HIS A 50 7.68 -8.04 -10.52
N GLU A 51 7.89 -7.76 -11.81
CA GLU A 51 9.00 -6.96 -12.33
C GLU A 51 8.63 -5.49 -12.50
N GLN A 52 7.34 -5.14 -12.37
CA GLN A 52 6.89 -3.77 -12.61
C GLN A 52 7.14 -2.85 -11.41
N GLU A 53 7.97 -1.84 -11.62
CA GLU A 53 8.00 -0.64 -10.79
C GLU A 53 6.72 0.19 -10.97
N GLY A 54 6.40 0.99 -9.94
CA GLY A 54 5.20 1.83 -9.91
C GLY A 54 3.90 1.10 -9.57
N ILE A 55 3.87 -0.24 -9.61
CA ILE A 55 2.69 -1.02 -9.21
C ILE A 55 2.70 -1.29 -7.70
N SER A 56 1.60 -0.92 -7.04
CA SER A 56 1.36 -1.09 -5.61
C SER A 56 0.08 -1.87 -5.37
N ILE A 57 0.12 -2.89 -4.51
CA ILE A 57 -1.04 -3.72 -4.18
C ILE A 57 -1.45 -3.40 -2.75
N LEU A 58 -2.61 -2.79 -2.58
CA LEU A 58 -3.11 -2.37 -1.28
C LEU A 58 -3.70 -3.57 -0.51
N THR A 59 -3.61 -3.51 0.82
CA THR A 59 -4.27 -4.50 1.69
C THR A 59 -5.79 -4.43 1.52
N ILE A 60 -6.45 -5.58 1.42
CA ILE A 60 -7.91 -5.66 1.38
C ILE A 60 -8.45 -5.36 2.78
N PRO A 61 -9.27 -4.31 2.96
CA PRO A 61 -9.86 -4.01 4.26
C PRO A 61 -10.96 -5.02 4.60
N GLY A 62 -11.10 -5.29 5.90
CA GLY A 62 -12.15 -6.13 6.46
C GLY A 62 -12.23 -5.96 7.98
N GLU A 63 -13.26 -6.53 8.57
CA GLU A 63 -13.53 -6.42 10.00
C GLU A 63 -12.64 -7.41 10.77
N PRO A 64 -11.75 -6.95 11.68
CA PRO A 64 -10.85 -7.86 12.38
C PRO A 64 -11.61 -8.73 13.37
N ASN A 65 -11.42 -10.05 13.29
CA ASN A 65 -12.01 -10.99 14.26
C ASN A 65 -11.20 -11.11 15.56
N ARG A 66 -10.12 -10.30 15.70
CA ARG A 66 -9.13 -10.32 16.80
C ARG A 66 -8.44 -11.67 17.04
N LYS A 67 -8.54 -12.60 16.09
CA LYS A 67 -7.92 -13.94 16.09
C LYS A 67 -7.09 -14.16 14.82
N GLY A 68 -6.44 -13.11 14.33
CA GLY A 68 -5.55 -13.17 13.17
C GLY A 68 -6.23 -13.23 11.80
N LYS A 69 -7.55 -13.04 11.72
CA LYS A 69 -8.29 -12.95 10.45
C LYS A 69 -9.11 -11.67 10.36
N ILE A 70 -9.52 -11.35 9.14
CA ILE A 70 -10.53 -10.35 8.83
C ILE A 70 -11.74 -11.02 8.20
N HIS A 71 -12.94 -10.55 8.52
CA HIS A 71 -14.16 -10.85 7.79
C HIS A 71 -14.30 -9.85 6.63
N LEU A 72 -14.54 -10.41 5.45
CA LEU A 72 -14.78 -9.62 4.25
C LEU A 72 -16.25 -9.21 4.21
N SER A 73 -16.50 -8.03 3.67
CA SER A 73 -17.85 -7.49 3.50
C SER A 73 -18.04 -6.99 2.07
N LYS A 74 -19.27 -6.55 1.76
CA LYS A 74 -19.57 -5.95 0.45
C LYS A 74 -18.74 -4.70 0.14
N SER A 75 -18.07 -4.09 1.12
CA SER A 75 -17.17 -2.93 0.92
C SER A 75 -15.69 -3.33 0.83
N SER A 76 -15.34 -4.60 1.05
CA SER A 76 -13.98 -5.10 0.84
C SER A 76 -13.59 -4.99 -0.63
N ARG A 77 -12.48 -4.30 -0.89
CA ARG A 77 -11.95 -4.08 -2.24
C ARG A 77 -10.46 -4.41 -2.29
N LEU A 78 -10.05 -5.13 -3.33
CA LEU A 78 -8.66 -5.19 -3.74
C LEU A 78 -8.39 -3.94 -4.55
N ARG A 79 -7.37 -3.17 -4.15
CA ARG A 79 -6.99 -1.94 -4.85
C ARG A 79 -5.56 -2.08 -5.33
N ILE A 80 -5.34 -1.86 -6.62
CA ILE A 80 -4.02 -1.87 -7.24
C ILE A 80 -3.78 -0.49 -7.83
N ARG A 81 -2.72 0.16 -7.39
CA ARG A 81 -2.33 1.51 -7.82
C ARG A 81 -1.16 1.42 -8.78
N LEU A 82 -1.27 2.08 -9.93
CA LEU A 82 -0.26 2.05 -10.99
C LEU A 82 -0.30 3.33 -11.86
N PRO A 83 0.76 3.60 -12.65
CA PRO A 83 0.71 4.59 -13.72
C PRO A 83 -0.44 4.30 -14.70
N TYR A 84 -1.10 5.34 -15.18
CA TYR A 84 -2.17 5.23 -16.16
C TYR A 84 -1.58 5.12 -17.58
N GLU A 85 -1.03 3.95 -17.86
CA GLU A 85 -0.38 3.57 -19.11
C GLU A 85 -1.03 2.26 -19.62
N PRO A 86 -1.32 2.14 -20.93
CA PRO A 86 -1.94 0.93 -21.50
C PRO A 86 -1.20 -0.37 -21.14
N GLU A 87 0.12 -0.35 -21.15
CA GLU A 87 0.99 -1.50 -20.86
C GLU A 87 0.86 -1.92 -19.39
N LYS A 88 0.81 -0.96 -18.47
CA LYS A 88 0.65 -1.24 -17.04
C LYS A 88 -0.75 -1.76 -16.72
N LEU A 89 -1.77 -1.19 -17.37
CA LEU A 89 -3.15 -1.66 -17.24
C LEU A 89 -3.31 -3.10 -17.73
N ALA A 90 -2.67 -3.44 -18.85
CA ALA A 90 -2.72 -4.79 -19.44
C ALA A 90 -2.21 -5.88 -18.50
N PHE A 91 -1.27 -5.58 -17.59
CA PHE A 91 -0.81 -6.55 -16.59
C PHE A 91 -1.83 -6.85 -15.48
N VAL A 92 -2.76 -5.93 -15.22
CA VAL A 92 -3.64 -5.99 -14.04
C VAL A 92 -5.08 -6.33 -14.41
N LEU A 93 -5.56 -5.91 -15.58
CA LEU A 93 -6.89 -6.21 -16.08
C LEU A 93 -7.24 -7.71 -16.16
N PRO A 94 -6.30 -8.65 -16.45
CA PRO A 94 -6.59 -10.08 -16.45
C PRO A 94 -7.05 -10.64 -15.10
N LEU A 95 -6.87 -9.91 -13.99
CA LEU A 95 -7.39 -10.28 -12.67
C LEU A 95 -8.92 -10.16 -12.58
N ALA A 96 -9.58 -9.46 -13.51
CA ALA A 96 -11.03 -9.31 -13.51
C ALA A 96 -11.73 -10.67 -13.62
N GLY A 97 -12.67 -10.95 -12.71
CA GLY A 97 -13.39 -12.23 -12.67
C GLY A 97 -12.59 -13.39 -12.08
N GLN A 98 -11.30 -13.21 -11.75
CA GLN A 98 -10.45 -14.30 -11.32
C GLN A 98 -10.66 -14.69 -9.85
N LYS A 99 -10.37 -15.96 -9.56
CA LYS A 99 -10.33 -16.50 -8.21
C LYS A 99 -8.89 -16.50 -7.69
N LEU A 100 -8.67 -15.88 -6.53
CA LEU A 100 -7.38 -15.90 -5.84
C LEU A 100 -7.45 -16.83 -4.63
N THR A 101 -6.44 -17.70 -4.49
CA THR A 101 -6.27 -18.55 -3.32
C THR A 101 -5.13 -18.02 -2.45
N ILE A 102 -5.44 -17.69 -1.19
CA ILE A 102 -4.49 -17.18 -0.20
C ILE A 102 -4.43 -18.16 0.98
N GLY A 103 -3.49 -19.11 0.94
CA GLY A 103 -3.45 -20.21 1.90
C GLY A 103 -4.70 -21.08 1.78
N SER A 104 -5.43 -21.28 2.88
CA SER A 104 -6.72 -21.99 2.88
C SER A 104 -7.92 -21.10 2.52
N HIS A 105 -7.69 -19.82 2.21
CA HIS A 105 -8.74 -18.85 1.92
C HIS A 105 -8.89 -18.66 0.42
N SER A 106 -10.10 -18.38 -0.03
CA SER A 106 -10.37 -18.06 -1.43
C SER A 106 -11.25 -16.84 -1.55
N ILE A 107 -10.93 -16.00 -2.53
CA ILE A 107 -11.73 -14.85 -2.92
C ILE A 107 -11.93 -14.83 -4.43
N GLN A 108 -13.03 -14.24 -4.89
CA GLN A 108 -13.28 -13.94 -6.29
C GLN A 108 -13.27 -12.42 -6.48
N LEU A 109 -12.65 -11.98 -7.58
CA LEU A 109 -12.56 -10.58 -7.96
C LEU A 109 -13.65 -10.23 -8.97
N ASP A 110 -14.31 -9.09 -8.78
CA ASP A 110 -15.23 -8.54 -9.78
C ASP A 110 -14.48 -7.78 -10.88
N ILE A 111 -15.22 -7.20 -11.83
CA ILE A 111 -14.66 -6.26 -12.80
C ILE A 111 -14.19 -4.99 -12.06
N PRO A 112 -12.97 -4.51 -12.31
CA PRO A 112 -12.45 -3.34 -11.61
C PRO A 112 -13.11 -2.04 -12.09
N GLN A 113 -13.25 -1.10 -11.16
CA GLN A 113 -13.47 0.30 -11.47
C GLN A 113 -12.14 1.06 -11.39
N ILE A 114 -11.91 2.00 -12.29
CA ILE A 114 -10.68 2.80 -12.35
C ILE A 114 -10.96 4.17 -11.74
N PHE A 115 -10.16 4.55 -10.73
CA PHE A 115 -10.28 5.85 -10.06
C PHE A 115 -9.00 6.65 -10.18
N PRO A 116 -9.06 7.96 -10.53
CA PRO A 116 -7.90 8.83 -10.41
C PRO A 116 -7.56 9.05 -8.93
N LEU A 117 -6.27 9.26 -8.64
CA LEU A 117 -5.87 9.72 -7.31
C LEU A 117 -6.44 11.12 -7.05
N ARG A 118 -6.87 11.36 -5.80
CA ARG A 118 -7.38 12.67 -5.36
C ARG A 118 -6.48 13.21 -4.26
N PRO A 119 -6.13 14.51 -4.29
CA PRO A 119 -5.36 15.12 -3.23
C PRO A 119 -6.19 15.13 -1.94
N VAL A 120 -5.51 14.89 -0.82
CA VAL A 120 -6.03 14.99 0.54
C VAL A 120 -4.94 15.55 1.45
N ASP A 121 -5.33 16.31 2.47
CA ASP A 121 -4.41 16.90 3.45
C ASP A 121 -3.80 15.87 4.41
N LYS A 122 -4.43 14.69 4.54
CA LYS A 122 -4.03 13.64 5.48
C LYS A 122 -4.02 12.27 4.82
N LEU A 123 -2.88 11.59 4.93
CA LEU A 123 -2.67 10.25 4.40
C LEU A 123 -2.15 9.31 5.48
N ARG A 124 -2.47 8.02 5.34
CA ARG A 124 -1.99 6.96 6.22
C ARG A 124 -1.50 5.76 5.43
N SER A 125 -0.43 5.14 5.91
CA SER A 125 -0.08 3.77 5.53
C SER A 125 -0.33 2.80 6.68
N ARG A 126 -0.94 1.64 6.38
CA ARG A 126 -1.20 0.59 7.37
C ARG A 126 0.10 0.09 7.99
N ILE A 127 1.11 -0.15 7.16
CA ILE A 127 2.43 -0.64 7.56
C ILE A 127 3.44 -0.10 6.57
N VAL A 128 4.50 0.51 7.05
CA VAL A 128 5.66 0.89 6.24
C VAL A 128 6.85 0.08 6.71
N THR A 129 7.62 -0.47 5.77
CA THR A 129 8.82 -1.26 6.08
C THR A 129 10.04 -0.56 5.52
N ILE A 130 11.05 -0.32 6.36
CA ILE A 130 12.32 0.28 5.96
C ILE A 130 13.42 -0.67 6.42
N LYS A 131 14.24 -1.14 5.47
CA LYS A 131 15.28 -2.13 5.74
C LYS A 131 16.24 -1.61 6.83
N LYS A 132 16.58 -2.46 7.79
CA LYS A 132 17.45 -2.18 8.96
C LYS A 132 16.86 -1.30 10.06
N PHE A 133 15.67 -0.70 9.88
CA PHE A 133 15.03 0.13 10.91
C PHE A 133 13.83 -0.61 11.49
N GLN A 134 14.02 -1.28 12.63
CA GLN A 134 13.00 -2.12 13.29
C GLN A 134 12.53 -1.55 14.64
N GLU A 135 13.15 -0.46 15.09
CA GLU A 135 12.82 0.29 16.30
C GLU A 135 12.15 1.61 15.92
N ALA A 136 11.28 2.12 16.79
CA ALA A 136 10.33 3.19 16.47
C ALA A 136 11.01 4.52 16.09
N GLU A 137 11.94 5.00 16.91
CA GLU A 137 12.61 6.29 16.73
C GLU A 137 13.53 6.29 15.49
N PRO A 138 14.47 5.33 15.34
CA PRO A 138 15.29 5.26 14.12
C PRO A 138 14.45 5.07 12.86
N PHE A 139 13.32 4.37 12.96
CA PHE A 139 12.38 4.19 11.85
C PHE A 139 11.69 5.51 11.48
N LYS A 140 11.20 6.28 12.44
CA LYS A 140 10.56 7.58 12.21
C LYS A 140 11.53 8.54 11.52
N GLU A 141 12.78 8.60 11.97
CA GLU A 141 13.83 9.41 11.32
C GLU A 141 14.15 8.95 9.89
N ALA A 142 14.19 7.63 9.66
CA ALA A 142 14.40 7.08 8.32
C ALA A 142 13.22 7.37 7.38
N ALA A 143 11.99 7.37 7.89
CA ALA A 143 10.80 7.75 7.15
C ALA A 143 10.77 9.25 6.84
N GLN A 144 11.17 10.10 7.79
CA GLN A 144 11.27 11.54 7.59
C GLN A 144 12.30 11.89 6.52
N ARG A 145 13.53 11.32 6.60
CA ARG A 145 14.56 11.50 5.56
C ARG A 145 14.06 11.11 4.16
N GLN A 146 13.19 10.11 4.09
CA GLN A 146 12.58 9.66 2.84
C GLN A 146 11.48 10.59 2.30
N LEU A 147 10.76 11.31 3.17
CA LEU A 147 9.85 12.39 2.75
C LEU A 147 10.66 13.59 2.23
N ASP A 148 11.67 14.01 3.01
CA ASP A 148 12.52 15.16 2.69
C ASP A 148 13.26 14.97 1.36
N ALA A 149 13.85 13.78 1.13
CA ALA A 149 14.52 13.44 -0.12
C ALA A 149 13.59 13.43 -1.34
N ARG A 150 12.27 13.29 -1.12
CA ARG A 150 11.25 13.37 -2.18
C ARG A 150 10.67 14.77 -2.35
N GLY A 151 11.10 15.74 -1.53
CA GLY A 151 10.59 17.10 -1.52
C GLY A 151 9.17 17.23 -0.95
N ILE A 152 8.67 16.20 -0.26
CA ILE A 152 7.30 16.15 0.26
C ILE A 152 7.25 16.85 1.61
N ARG A 153 6.46 17.92 1.74
CA ARG A 153 6.27 18.64 3.00
C ARG A 153 4.99 18.17 3.69
N GLY A 154 5.13 17.70 4.92
CA GLY A 154 4.02 17.30 5.76
C GLY A 154 4.51 16.85 7.15
N ASN A 155 3.61 16.81 8.11
CA ASN A 155 3.93 16.38 9.47
C ASN A 155 3.83 14.85 9.58
N LEU A 156 4.97 14.17 9.80
CA LEU A 156 5.04 12.73 9.94
C LEU A 156 4.73 12.29 11.38
N ILE A 157 3.64 11.55 11.53
CA ILE A 157 3.15 11.01 12.79
C ILE A 157 3.36 9.50 12.81
N LEU A 158 3.83 9.00 13.94
CA LEU A 158 3.92 7.57 14.28
C LEU A 158 2.75 7.25 15.21
N PRO A 159 1.61 6.74 14.71
CA PRO A 159 0.42 6.56 15.52
C PRO A 159 0.65 5.53 16.63
N LEU A 160 -0.01 5.73 17.77
CA LEU A 160 0.02 4.78 18.88
C LEU A 160 -1.00 3.65 18.71
N ASN A 161 -0.77 2.51 19.36
CA ASN A 161 -1.73 1.42 19.54
C ASN A 161 -2.61 1.65 20.78
N GLU A 162 -3.45 0.67 21.13
CA GLU A 162 -4.37 0.75 22.28
C GLU A 162 -3.61 0.83 23.62
N GLU A 163 -2.36 0.36 23.63
CA GLU A 163 -1.45 0.37 24.78
C GLU A 163 -0.63 1.67 24.92
N GLY A 164 -0.80 2.63 24.02
CA GLY A 164 -0.04 3.90 24.03
C GLY A 164 1.39 3.77 23.48
N GLU A 165 1.73 2.67 22.83
CA GLU A 165 3.03 2.41 22.21
C GLU A 165 2.98 2.68 20.70
N PRO A 166 4.11 2.98 20.04
CA PRO A 166 4.17 3.08 18.59
C PRO A 166 3.53 1.87 17.90
N SER A 167 2.63 2.10 16.94
CA SER A 167 1.86 1.06 16.25
C SER A 167 2.74 0.18 15.36
N ARG A 168 3.44 -0.74 16.00
CA ARG A 168 4.30 -1.76 15.40
C ARG A 168 3.46 -2.85 14.78
N LYS A 169 3.81 -3.24 13.56
CA LYS A 169 3.16 -4.31 12.81
C LYS A 169 4.19 -5.24 12.20
N THR A 170 3.72 -6.43 11.86
CA THR A 170 4.53 -7.41 11.15
C THR A 170 3.77 -7.92 9.92
N ILE A 171 4.53 -8.30 8.90
CA ILE A 171 4.03 -9.05 7.76
C ILE A 171 4.86 -10.33 7.64
N LYS A 172 4.19 -11.48 7.51
CA LYS A 172 4.86 -12.74 7.24
C LYS A 172 5.17 -12.87 5.75
N ILE A 173 6.44 -13.10 5.43
CA ILE A 173 6.91 -13.34 4.06
C ILE A 173 7.57 -14.71 4.04
N LYS A 174 6.92 -15.68 3.39
CA LYS A 174 7.32 -17.09 3.43
C LYS A 174 7.54 -17.56 4.89
N THR A 175 8.79 -17.75 5.28
CA THR A 175 9.21 -18.29 6.58
C THR A 175 9.64 -17.24 7.61
N TYR A 176 9.76 -15.97 7.23
CA TYR A 176 10.27 -14.91 8.11
C TYR A 176 9.30 -13.74 8.25
N TRP A 177 9.49 -12.97 9.32
CA TRP A 177 8.70 -11.79 9.62
C TRP A 177 9.46 -10.53 9.24
N VAL A 178 8.73 -9.55 8.70
CA VAL A 178 9.25 -8.21 8.46
C VAL A 178 8.50 -7.24 9.34
N VAL A 179 9.26 -6.50 10.14
CA VAL A 179 8.76 -5.46 11.04
C VAL A 179 8.54 -4.17 10.25
N GLY A 180 7.46 -3.48 10.57
CA GLY A 180 7.17 -2.14 10.11
C GLY A 180 6.27 -1.40 11.09
N PHE A 181 5.97 -0.15 10.79
CA PHE A 181 5.10 0.68 11.64
C PHE A 181 4.00 1.34 10.81
N SER A 182 2.86 1.60 11.45
CA SER A 182 1.88 2.51 10.87
C SER A 182 2.49 3.91 10.75
N LEU A 183 2.18 4.63 9.67
CA LEU A 183 2.56 6.03 9.53
C LEU A 183 1.37 6.85 9.08
N ALA A 184 1.29 8.08 9.57
CA ALA A 184 0.39 9.11 9.09
C ALA A 184 1.21 10.33 8.68
N VAL A 185 0.76 11.03 7.64
CA VAL A 185 1.31 12.32 7.24
C VAL A 185 0.16 13.29 7.10
N THR A 186 0.23 14.41 7.81
CA THR A 186 -0.77 15.48 7.80
C THR A 186 -0.19 16.75 7.18
N ASP A 187 -1.05 17.74 6.97
CA ASP A 187 -0.67 19.08 6.49
C ASP A 187 -0.02 19.05 5.10
N LEU A 188 -0.45 18.08 4.28
CA LEU A 188 -0.02 17.92 2.90
C LEU A 188 -0.74 18.94 2.01
N ASN A 189 0.01 19.63 1.16
CA ASN A 189 -0.59 20.32 0.01
C ASN A 189 -1.00 19.29 -1.07
N GLU A 190 -1.72 19.74 -2.10
CA GLU A 190 -2.23 18.85 -3.15
C GLU A 190 -1.12 18.10 -3.90
N GLN A 191 -0.02 18.78 -4.23
CA GLN A 191 1.11 18.21 -4.96
C GLN A 191 1.81 17.12 -4.14
N ASP A 192 2.11 17.42 -2.88
CA ASP A 192 2.77 16.53 -1.92
C ASP A 192 1.90 15.33 -1.57
N SER A 193 0.58 15.54 -1.46
CA SER A 193 -0.40 14.48 -1.27
C SER A 193 -0.38 13.48 -2.42
N ILE A 194 -0.44 13.97 -3.66
CA ILE A 194 -0.40 13.10 -4.85
C ILE A 194 0.97 12.42 -4.95
N ALA A 195 2.07 13.14 -4.72
CA ALA A 195 3.42 12.57 -4.75
C ALA A 195 3.59 11.43 -3.74
N LEU A 196 3.09 11.59 -2.51
CA LEU A 196 3.12 10.56 -1.48
C LEU A 196 2.24 9.36 -1.83
N GLN A 197 1.06 9.59 -2.43
CA GLN A 197 0.20 8.50 -2.90
C GLN A 197 0.84 7.71 -4.04
N LYS A 198 1.52 8.36 -5.00
CA LYS A 198 2.21 7.69 -6.11
C LYS A 198 3.39 6.84 -5.64
N ARG A 199 4.25 7.43 -4.81
CA ARG A 199 5.57 6.86 -4.48
C ARG A 199 5.60 6.03 -3.21
N GLY A 200 4.73 6.33 -2.26
CA GLY A 200 4.78 5.75 -0.92
C GLY A 200 6.10 6.01 -0.19
N LEU A 201 6.28 5.32 0.94
CA LEU A 201 7.55 5.29 1.68
C LEU A 201 8.02 3.85 1.89
N GLY A 202 9.31 3.65 2.12
CA GLY A 202 9.87 2.33 2.35
C GLY A 202 9.77 1.42 1.12
N GLY A 203 9.65 0.11 1.36
CA GLY A 203 9.55 -0.88 0.29
C GLY A 203 8.38 -1.85 0.45
N LYS A 204 8.38 -2.88 -0.41
CA LYS A 204 7.36 -3.95 -0.45
C LYS A 204 5.95 -3.44 -0.77
N HIS A 205 5.86 -2.46 -1.67
CA HIS A 205 4.59 -1.85 -2.10
C HIS A 205 3.65 -2.86 -2.75
N ARG A 206 4.18 -3.86 -3.46
CA ARG A 206 3.36 -4.98 -3.98
C ARG A 206 2.82 -5.94 -2.91
N MET A 207 3.19 -5.78 -1.63
CA MET A 207 2.73 -6.60 -0.51
C MET A 207 1.90 -5.80 0.51
N GLY A 208 1.40 -4.61 0.14
CA GLY A 208 0.60 -3.76 1.02
C GLY A 208 1.40 -2.85 1.95
N CYS A 209 2.73 -2.86 1.88
CA CYS A 209 3.57 -2.01 2.71
C CYS A 209 3.86 -0.67 2.03
N GLY A 210 4.02 0.41 2.79
CA GLY A 210 4.50 1.68 2.24
C GLY A 210 3.49 2.49 1.45
N ILE A 211 2.28 1.95 1.22
CA ILE A 211 1.25 2.61 0.42
C ILE A 211 0.42 3.53 1.31
N PHE A 212 0.24 4.77 0.86
CA PHE A 212 -0.54 5.79 1.56
C PHE A 212 -1.94 5.92 0.97
N THR A 213 -2.95 5.92 1.83
CA THR A 213 -4.36 6.05 1.49
C THR A 213 -5.03 7.11 2.35
N PRO A 214 -6.09 7.77 1.86
CA PRO A 214 -6.91 8.66 2.68
C PRO A 214 -7.42 7.96 3.94
N PHE A 215 -7.60 8.73 5.02
CA PHE A 215 -8.15 8.19 6.26
C PHE A 215 -9.59 7.70 6.05
N PRO A 216 -9.94 6.51 6.60
CA PRO A 216 -11.35 6.16 6.76
C PRO A 216 -12.02 7.19 7.66
N ARG A 217 -13.23 7.64 7.31
CA ARG A 217 -13.97 8.68 8.07
C ARG A 217 -14.16 8.36 9.57
N ALA A 218 -14.05 7.10 9.98
CA ALA A 218 -14.26 6.65 11.36
C ALA A 218 -12.98 6.53 12.21
N TRP A 219 -11.79 6.86 11.69
CA TRP A 219 -10.55 6.71 12.45
C TRP A 219 -10.30 7.91 13.36
N ARG A 220 -10.05 7.66 14.66
CA ARG A 220 -9.65 8.67 15.64
C ARG A 220 -8.16 8.55 15.95
N PHE A 221 -7.49 9.69 16.10
CA PHE A 221 -6.14 9.76 16.61
C PHE A 221 -6.15 9.44 18.11
N TYR A 222 -5.22 8.61 18.55
CA TYR A 222 -4.59 8.81 19.86
C TYR A 222 -3.24 9.43 19.52
N ASP A 223 -3.18 10.75 19.60
CA ASP A 223 -1.92 11.46 19.47
C ASP A 223 -1.06 11.13 20.70
N ALA A 224 0.23 10.92 20.47
CA ALA A 224 1.24 10.81 21.52
C ALA A 224 1.59 12.19 22.07
#